data_AF-A0A1L7N7F6-F1
#
_entry.id   AF-A0A1L7N7F6-F1
#
_cell.length_a   1.000
_cell.length_b   1.000
_cell.length_c   1.000
_cell.angle_alpha   90.00
_cell.angle_beta   90.00
_cell.angle_gamma   90.00
#
_symmetry.space_group_name_H-M   'P 1'
#
loop_
_entity.id
_entity.type
_entity.pdbx_description
1 polymer ?
#
loop_
_entity_poly.entity_id
_entity_poly.type
_entity_poly.pdbx_seq_one_letter_code
_entity_poly.pdbx_strand_id
1 'polypeptide(L)'
;MLKGLALTPPVLGRISIGKVIEKNGKRLPEKDDQFTITSQVQDKDGWLLHPLNDGLRQGKDDKLRSIPMRLLFNEPELNFRADYTLFDRQSGRPLCVGNGETCKRITKDGIQSLPCPSPDACPLAKGNACRPYGRLNVVIGDEDPLGSFVFRTTGFNSIRTLAARLHYFQAISGNRLACLPLELRLRGKSTRQSHGTPIFYVDLTVRGGMDMAEALQAASELDAQRQATGFDQAALDEAAQRGFANGAFEDSEEDASTIVEEFYPSRKANPQPPTLPSDLRKTAWPRGWRRKPSAIPHGLITTKEQTMRLHKLKASDSTGTYLVESPVTSAIERNLAELYLGWPEKLLVRLNGLLPGLVDRAIRKQLPTIPRFTHSSKTPPQ
;
A
#
# COMPACT_ATOMS: atom_id res chain seq x y z
N MET A 1 -30.68 -13.77 -16.86
CA MET A 1 -29.69 -13.03 -16.06
C MET A 1 -29.90 -11.54 -16.30
N LEU A 2 -29.98 -10.72 -15.25
CA LEU A 2 -30.08 -9.26 -15.40
C LEU A 2 -28.79 -8.75 -16.06
N LYS A 3 -28.92 -8.13 -17.24
CA LYS A 3 -27.76 -7.52 -17.91
C LYS A 3 -27.32 -6.31 -17.09
N GLY A 4 -26.01 -6.15 -16.88
CA GLY A 4 -25.46 -5.02 -16.13
C GLY A 4 -25.28 -5.25 -14.64
N LEU A 5 -25.59 -6.44 -14.10
CA LEU A 5 -25.41 -6.77 -12.68
C LEU A 5 -24.11 -7.55 -12.47
N ALA A 6 -23.12 -6.96 -11.79
CA ALA A 6 -21.92 -7.69 -11.42
C ALA A 6 -22.27 -8.79 -10.42
N LEU A 7 -21.85 -10.02 -10.69
CA LEU A 7 -21.99 -11.14 -9.76
C LEU A 7 -20.68 -11.23 -8.96
N THR A 8 -20.71 -10.69 -7.75
CA THR A 8 -19.59 -10.72 -6.81
C THR A 8 -19.76 -11.90 -5.84
N PRO A 9 -18.66 -12.37 -5.21
CA PRO A 9 -18.76 -13.35 -4.14
C PRO A 9 -19.73 -12.89 -3.04
N PRO A 10 -20.61 -13.78 -2.53
CA PRO A 10 -21.48 -13.45 -1.40
C PRO A 10 -20.64 -12.95 -0.23
N VAL A 11 -20.91 -11.73 0.22
CA VAL A 11 -20.25 -11.17 1.40
C VAL A 11 -21.01 -11.67 2.63
N LEU A 12 -20.29 -12.08 3.68
CA LEU A 12 -20.81 -12.48 4.98
C LEU A 12 -20.49 -11.43 6.05
N GLY A 13 -19.39 -10.71 5.86
CA GLY A 13 -18.92 -9.70 6.79
C GLY A 13 -17.84 -8.82 6.20
N ARG A 14 -17.37 -7.87 7.00
CA ARG A 14 -16.40 -6.84 6.61
C ARG A 14 -15.17 -6.95 7.48
N ILE A 15 -14.01 -6.63 6.91
CA ILE A 15 -12.75 -6.46 7.64
C ILE A 15 -12.35 -4.99 7.51
N SER A 16 -12.06 -4.34 8.64
CA SER A 16 -11.56 -2.96 8.66
C SER A 16 -10.26 -2.83 9.43
N ILE A 17 -9.50 -1.75 9.14
CA ILE A 17 -8.29 -1.35 9.86
C ILE A 17 -8.41 0.11 10.28
N GLY A 18 -9.17 0.37 11.34
CA GLY A 18 -9.52 1.72 11.74
C GLY A 18 -10.91 1.84 12.32
N LYS A 19 -11.11 2.88 13.12
CA LYS A 19 -12.40 3.26 13.66
C LYS A 19 -12.70 4.72 13.35
N VAL A 20 -13.97 5.04 13.22
CA VAL A 20 -14.43 6.43 13.16
C VAL A 20 -14.59 6.92 14.59
N ILE A 21 -13.83 7.93 14.98
CA ILE A 21 -13.91 8.56 16.30
C ILE A 21 -14.60 9.91 16.21
N GLU A 22 -15.42 10.24 17.20
CA GLU A 22 -15.91 11.61 17.35
C GLU A 22 -14.92 12.43 18.17
N LYS A 23 -14.33 13.45 17.54
CA LYS A 23 -13.53 14.48 18.22
C LYS A 23 -14.16 15.84 17.92
N ASN A 24 -14.58 16.54 18.96
CA ASN A 24 -15.18 17.88 18.87
C ASN A 24 -16.42 17.96 17.96
N GLY A 25 -17.35 17.01 18.09
CA GLY A 25 -18.58 16.95 17.27
C GLY A 25 -18.34 16.62 15.80
N LYS A 26 -17.13 16.14 15.45
CA LYS A 26 -16.78 15.68 14.10
C LYS A 26 -16.32 14.22 14.13
N ARG A 27 -16.95 13.40 13.30
CA ARG A 27 -16.52 12.03 12.99
C ARG A 27 -15.25 12.07 12.14
N LEU A 28 -14.16 11.52 12.66
CA LEU A 28 -12.85 11.47 12.02
C LEU A 28 -12.36 10.03 11.93
N PRO A 29 -11.83 9.59 10.78
CA PRO A 29 -11.20 8.28 10.68
C PRO A 29 -9.88 8.27 11.47
N GLU A 30 -9.77 7.36 12.43
CA GLU A 30 -8.55 7.05 13.17
C GLU A 30 -8.03 5.70 12.68
N LYS A 31 -6.78 5.68 12.21
CA LYS A 31 -6.12 4.43 11.82
C LYS A 31 -5.82 3.66 13.09
N ASP A 32 -6.44 2.49 13.20
CA ASP A 32 -6.26 1.58 14.32
C ASP A 32 -5.11 0.61 14.04
N ASP A 33 -4.50 0.07 15.08
CA ASP A 33 -3.40 -0.89 14.98
C ASP A 33 -3.88 -2.34 15.08
N GLN A 34 -5.16 -2.58 14.84
CA GLN A 34 -5.83 -3.87 14.85
C GLN A 34 -6.87 -3.97 13.72
N PHE A 35 -7.22 -5.22 13.39
CA PHE A 35 -8.37 -5.54 12.57
C PHE A 35 -9.65 -5.48 13.40
N THR A 36 -10.77 -5.22 12.71
CA THR A 36 -12.12 -5.46 13.24
C THR A 36 -12.90 -6.25 12.21
N ILE A 37 -13.62 -7.29 12.66
CA ILE A 37 -14.49 -8.10 11.81
C ILE A 37 -15.94 -7.82 12.20
N THR A 38 -16.75 -7.38 11.24
CA THR A 38 -18.17 -7.10 11.47
C THR A 38 -19.04 -7.93 10.56
N SER A 39 -20.29 -8.15 10.96
CA SER A 39 -21.33 -8.67 10.08
C SER A 39 -21.74 -7.61 9.04
N GLN A 40 -22.75 -7.94 8.23
CA GLN A 40 -23.42 -7.00 7.33
C GLN A 40 -24.62 -6.28 7.98
N VAL A 41 -24.83 -6.47 9.28
CA VAL A 41 -25.89 -5.77 10.01
C VAL A 41 -25.32 -4.48 10.61
N GLN A 42 -25.98 -3.36 10.33
CA GLN A 42 -25.67 -2.07 10.92
C GLN A 42 -26.81 -1.64 11.86
N ASP A 43 -26.47 -1.29 13.10
CA ASP A 43 -27.38 -0.68 14.07
C ASP A 43 -27.12 0.83 14.18
N LYS A 44 -27.69 1.48 15.21
CA LYS A 44 -27.51 2.92 15.45
C LYS A 44 -26.08 3.27 15.90
N ASP A 45 -25.38 2.33 16.52
CA ASP A 45 -24.07 2.51 17.14
C ASP A 45 -22.92 2.09 16.20
N GLY A 46 -23.22 1.32 15.15
CA GLY A 46 -22.30 0.99 14.08
C GLY A 46 -22.57 -0.38 13.44
N TRP A 47 -21.52 -0.96 12.86
CA TRP A 47 -21.58 -2.32 12.34
C TRP A 47 -21.50 -3.32 13.49
N LEU A 48 -22.44 -4.28 13.53
CA LEU A 48 -22.45 -5.32 14.55
C LEU A 48 -21.22 -6.23 14.40
N LEU A 49 -20.47 -6.43 15.49
CA LEU A 49 -19.28 -7.29 15.51
C LEU A 49 -19.64 -8.73 15.11
N HIS A 50 -18.79 -9.34 14.28
CA HIS A 50 -18.92 -10.74 13.93
C HIS A 50 -18.35 -11.62 15.06
N PRO A 51 -18.88 -12.81 15.37
CA PRO A 51 -18.32 -13.70 16.40
C PRO A 51 -16.82 -14.00 16.22
N LEU A 52 -16.35 -14.08 14.97
CA LEU A 52 -14.93 -14.25 14.63
C LEU A 52 -14.04 -13.07 15.08
N ASN A 53 -14.60 -11.87 15.30
CA ASN A 53 -13.83 -10.73 15.80
C ASN A 53 -13.18 -11.04 17.15
N ASP A 54 -13.91 -11.73 18.03
CA ASP A 54 -13.43 -12.08 19.36
C ASP A 54 -12.80 -13.47 19.33
N GLY A 55 -13.38 -14.41 18.58
CA GLY A 55 -12.87 -15.78 18.46
C GLY A 55 -11.46 -15.89 17.88
N LEU A 56 -11.01 -14.89 17.09
CA LEU A 56 -9.65 -14.85 16.54
C LEU A 56 -8.65 -14.07 17.39
N ARG A 57 -9.07 -13.42 18.49
CA ARG A 57 -8.15 -12.69 19.38
C ARG A 57 -7.39 -13.69 20.25
N GLN A 58 -6.07 -13.69 20.10
CA GLN A 58 -5.16 -14.57 20.86
C GLN A 58 -4.53 -13.81 22.04
N GLY A 59 -5.05 -14.01 23.25
CA GLY A 59 -4.37 -13.67 24.51
C GLY A 59 -4.07 -12.18 24.78
N LYS A 60 -3.25 -11.96 25.83
CA LYS A 60 -3.15 -10.80 26.75
C LYS A 60 -3.26 -9.34 26.24
N ASP A 61 -3.12 -9.06 24.95
CA ASP A 61 -3.11 -7.69 24.41
C ASP A 61 -4.36 -7.36 23.57
N ASP A 62 -5.34 -8.27 23.54
CA ASP A 62 -6.71 -8.15 22.99
C ASP A 62 -6.82 -7.50 21.59
N LYS A 63 -5.73 -7.39 20.82
CA LYS A 63 -5.70 -6.77 19.49
C LYS A 63 -5.60 -7.83 18.41
N LEU A 64 -6.57 -7.86 17.52
CA LEU A 64 -6.56 -8.74 16.35
C LEU A 64 -5.55 -8.22 15.31
N ARG A 65 -4.35 -8.81 15.24
CA ARG A 65 -3.29 -8.38 14.29
C ARG A 65 -3.08 -9.31 13.10
N SER A 66 -3.67 -10.49 13.14
CA SER A 66 -3.64 -11.48 12.08
C SER A 66 -5.00 -12.15 11.90
N ILE A 67 -5.36 -12.46 10.66
CA ILE A 67 -6.59 -13.18 10.33
C ILE A 67 -6.21 -14.36 9.42
N PRO A 68 -6.26 -15.61 9.91
CA PRO A 68 -6.12 -16.79 9.07
C PRO A 68 -7.23 -16.82 8.03
N MET A 69 -6.88 -17.04 6.76
CA MET A 69 -7.84 -17.00 5.66
C MET A 69 -7.45 -17.94 4.51
N ARG A 70 -8.39 -18.13 3.60
CA ARG A 70 -8.20 -18.74 2.28
C ARG A 70 -8.75 -17.81 1.21
N LEU A 71 -8.42 -18.09 -0.04
CA LEU A 71 -8.93 -17.38 -1.21
C LEU A 71 -9.97 -18.26 -1.93
N LEU A 72 -10.93 -17.63 -2.61
CA LEU A 72 -11.96 -18.36 -3.37
C LEU A 72 -11.42 -18.82 -4.72
N PHE A 73 -10.59 -17.98 -5.36
CA PHE A 73 -10.16 -18.16 -6.75
C PHE A 73 -8.66 -18.34 -6.86
N ASN A 74 -8.22 -19.02 -7.91
CA ASN A 74 -6.80 -19.08 -8.24
C ASN A 74 -6.31 -17.79 -8.90
N GLU A 75 -7.18 -17.09 -9.62
CA GLU A 75 -6.87 -15.81 -10.25
C GLU A 75 -6.79 -14.64 -9.22
N PRO A 76 -5.66 -13.94 -9.09
CA PRO A 76 -5.48 -12.82 -8.15
C PRO A 76 -6.56 -11.75 -8.26
N GLU A 77 -6.89 -11.32 -9.48
CA GLU A 77 -7.81 -10.20 -9.74
C GLU A 77 -9.28 -10.57 -9.43
N LEU A 78 -9.64 -11.86 -9.37
CA LEU A 78 -10.96 -12.28 -8.90
C LEU A 78 -11.10 -12.15 -7.38
N ASN A 79 -9.98 -12.24 -6.65
CA ASN A 79 -9.96 -12.08 -5.21
C ASN A 79 -9.76 -10.61 -4.80
N PHE A 80 -8.82 -9.90 -5.45
CA PHE A 80 -8.45 -8.52 -5.13
C PHE A 80 -8.56 -7.62 -6.34
N ARG A 81 -9.49 -6.67 -6.31
CA ARG A 81 -9.70 -5.70 -7.40
C ARG A 81 -9.27 -4.34 -6.92
N ALA A 82 -8.41 -3.67 -7.68
CA ALA A 82 -7.87 -2.37 -7.33
C ALA A 82 -7.97 -1.39 -8.51
N ASP A 83 -8.91 -0.45 -8.41
CA ASP A 83 -9.20 0.52 -9.46
C ASP A 83 -9.07 1.95 -8.94
N TYR A 84 -8.83 2.90 -9.85
CA TYR A 84 -9.09 4.31 -9.57
C TYR A 84 -10.59 4.56 -9.62
N THR A 85 -11.17 4.93 -8.49
CA THR A 85 -12.60 5.15 -8.35
C THR A 85 -12.91 6.58 -7.93
N LEU A 86 -13.90 7.18 -8.59
CA LEU A 86 -14.54 8.43 -8.23
C LEU A 86 -15.97 8.13 -7.80
N PHE A 87 -16.32 8.47 -6.57
CA PHE A 87 -17.66 8.32 -6.03
C PHE A 87 -18.44 9.63 -6.09
N ASP A 88 -19.76 9.53 -6.20
CA ASP A 88 -20.63 10.65 -5.95
C ASP A 88 -20.67 10.97 -4.45
N ARG A 89 -20.60 12.25 -4.10
CA ARG A 89 -20.48 12.68 -2.69
C ARG A 89 -21.77 12.51 -1.90
N GLN A 90 -22.92 12.49 -2.58
CA GLN A 90 -24.23 12.43 -1.92
C GLN A 90 -24.70 10.99 -1.79
N SER A 91 -24.59 10.24 -2.88
CA SER A 91 -25.12 8.88 -2.98
C SER A 91 -24.09 7.78 -2.73
N GLY A 92 -22.80 8.10 -2.67
CA GLY A 92 -21.73 7.09 -2.53
C GLY A 92 -21.60 6.15 -3.72
N ARG A 93 -22.36 6.37 -4.81
CA ARG A 93 -22.32 5.53 -6.01
C ARG A 93 -21.10 5.87 -6.88
N PRO A 94 -20.49 4.88 -7.54
CA PRO A 94 -19.35 5.12 -8.42
C PRO A 94 -19.79 5.92 -9.66
N LEU A 95 -19.15 7.07 -9.88
CA LEU A 95 -19.31 7.88 -11.10
C LEU A 95 -18.32 7.46 -12.18
N CYS A 96 -17.14 6.98 -11.78
CA CYS A 96 -16.08 6.55 -12.69
C CYS A 96 -15.21 5.49 -12.01
N VAL A 97 -14.98 4.37 -12.69
CA VAL A 97 -14.02 3.32 -12.29
C VAL A 97 -13.06 3.09 -13.44
N GLY A 98 -11.76 3.12 -13.19
CA GLY A 98 -10.76 2.95 -14.24
C GLY A 98 -9.40 2.50 -13.74
N ASN A 99 -8.56 2.06 -14.67
CA ASN A 99 -7.26 1.45 -14.39
C ASN A 99 -6.06 2.37 -14.68
N GLY A 100 -6.30 3.64 -15.02
CA GLY A 100 -5.25 4.57 -15.43
C GLY A 100 -4.92 4.51 -16.92
N GLU A 101 -5.66 3.73 -17.70
CA GLU A 101 -5.64 3.73 -19.17
C GLU A 101 -7.05 3.92 -19.75
N THR A 102 -8.02 3.17 -19.23
CA THR A 102 -9.44 3.25 -19.58
C THR A 102 -10.32 3.32 -18.33
N CYS A 103 -11.54 3.82 -18.48
CA CYS A 103 -12.53 3.87 -17.41
C CYS A 103 -13.94 3.64 -17.93
N LYS A 104 -14.80 3.09 -17.06
CA LYS A 104 -16.25 3.11 -17.18
C LYS A 104 -16.77 4.32 -16.40
N ARG A 105 -17.49 5.21 -17.07
CA ARG A 105 -17.97 6.48 -16.50
C ARG A 105 -19.45 6.67 -16.74
N ILE A 106 -20.18 7.14 -15.72
CA ILE A 106 -21.54 7.63 -15.85
C ILE A 106 -21.51 9.00 -16.51
N THR A 107 -22.14 9.12 -17.69
CA THR A 107 -22.37 10.38 -18.39
C THR A 107 -23.87 10.62 -18.55
N LYS A 108 -24.25 11.72 -19.21
CA LYS A 108 -25.66 12.00 -19.51
C LYS A 108 -26.28 10.96 -20.44
N ASP A 109 -25.46 10.28 -21.24
CA ASP A 109 -25.88 9.27 -22.21
C ASP A 109 -25.76 7.84 -21.64
N GLY A 110 -25.59 7.71 -20.32
CA GLY A 110 -25.41 6.44 -19.64
C GLY A 110 -23.94 6.09 -19.37
N ILE A 111 -23.66 4.79 -19.22
CA ILE A 111 -22.31 4.32 -18.90
C ILE A 111 -21.48 4.22 -20.18
N GLN A 112 -20.35 4.93 -20.23
CA GLN A 112 -19.44 4.96 -21.37
C GLN A 112 -18.04 4.48 -21.01
N SER A 113 -17.38 3.84 -21.98
CA SER A 113 -15.94 3.55 -21.95
C SER A 113 -15.16 4.74 -22.47
N LEU A 114 -14.28 5.31 -21.65
CA LEU A 114 -13.49 6.50 -21.97
C LEU A 114 -12.00 6.31 -21.59
N PRO A 115 -11.07 7.05 -22.21
CA PRO A 115 -9.69 7.11 -21.73
C PRO A 115 -9.59 7.59 -20.27
N CYS A 116 -8.71 6.97 -19.49
CA CYS A 116 -8.43 7.33 -18.11
C CYS A 116 -6.98 7.82 -18.02
N PRO A 117 -6.71 9.13 -17.89
CA PRO A 117 -5.34 9.64 -17.82
C PRO A 117 -4.70 9.49 -16.41
N SER A 118 -5.19 8.56 -15.58
CA SER A 118 -4.92 8.45 -14.13
C SER A 118 -5.37 9.68 -13.30
N PRO A 119 -5.44 9.60 -11.96
CA PRO A 119 -5.88 10.72 -11.12
C PRO A 119 -5.03 11.99 -11.28
N ASP A 120 -3.74 11.89 -11.57
CA ASP A 120 -2.83 13.03 -11.61
C ASP A 120 -3.14 13.99 -12.78
N ALA A 121 -3.64 13.46 -13.90
CA ALA A 121 -3.98 14.24 -15.08
C ALA A 121 -5.49 14.26 -15.38
N CYS A 122 -6.34 13.64 -14.54
CA CYS A 122 -7.78 13.59 -14.76
C CYS A 122 -8.48 14.86 -14.26
N PRO A 123 -9.21 15.60 -15.13
CA PRO A 123 -9.95 16.80 -14.72
C PRO A 123 -11.02 16.56 -13.65
N LEU A 124 -11.52 15.32 -13.55
CA LEU A 124 -12.52 14.90 -12.56
C LEU A 124 -11.89 14.53 -11.21
N ALA A 125 -10.58 14.31 -11.15
CA ALA A 125 -9.87 13.94 -9.94
C ALA A 125 -9.53 15.13 -9.03
N LYS A 126 -9.95 16.35 -9.39
CA LYS A 126 -9.68 17.59 -8.63
C LYS A 126 -9.97 17.41 -7.14
N GLY A 127 -9.01 17.82 -6.31
CA GLY A 127 -9.12 17.71 -4.85
C GLY A 127 -9.02 16.28 -4.33
N ASN A 128 -8.30 15.39 -5.04
CA ASN A 128 -8.18 13.96 -4.72
C ASN A 128 -9.53 13.26 -4.65
N ALA A 129 -10.46 13.60 -5.55
CA ALA A 129 -11.79 12.99 -5.58
C ALA A 129 -11.80 11.58 -6.18
N CYS A 130 -10.85 11.30 -7.09
CA CYS A 130 -10.59 9.97 -7.64
C CYS A 130 -9.35 9.39 -6.98
N ARG A 131 -9.46 8.16 -6.43
CA ARG A 131 -8.39 7.52 -5.65
C ARG A 131 -8.31 6.03 -5.95
N PRO A 132 -7.15 5.37 -5.74
CA PRO A 132 -7.09 3.92 -5.77
C PRO A 132 -8.00 3.35 -4.68
N TYR A 133 -8.75 2.31 -5.03
CA TYR A 133 -9.71 1.64 -4.17
C TYR A 133 -9.59 0.14 -4.35
N GLY A 134 -9.09 -0.53 -3.31
CA GLY A 134 -8.90 -1.98 -3.28
C GLY A 134 -10.05 -2.68 -2.58
N ARG A 135 -10.54 -3.79 -3.16
CA ARG A 135 -11.56 -4.69 -2.63
C ARG A 135 -11.01 -6.10 -2.61
N LEU A 136 -10.67 -6.62 -1.44
CA LEU A 136 -10.18 -7.98 -1.25
C LEU A 136 -11.28 -8.84 -0.65
N ASN A 137 -11.69 -9.91 -1.32
CA ASN A 137 -12.59 -10.93 -0.79
C ASN A 137 -11.77 -12.13 -0.30
N VAL A 138 -12.06 -12.59 0.92
CA VAL A 138 -11.34 -13.68 1.59
C VAL A 138 -12.31 -14.62 2.26
N VAL A 139 -11.95 -15.90 2.41
CA VAL A 139 -12.72 -16.86 3.23
C VAL A 139 -12.07 -16.93 4.62
N ILE A 140 -12.85 -16.78 5.68
CA ILE A 140 -12.41 -16.96 7.07
C ILE A 140 -13.16 -18.15 7.67
N GLY A 141 -12.43 -19.14 8.18
CA GLY A 141 -13.01 -20.38 8.69
C GLY A 141 -13.50 -21.32 7.58
N ASP A 142 -14.34 -22.28 7.95
CA ASP A 142 -14.78 -23.38 7.08
C ASP A 142 -16.31 -23.55 7.03
N GLU A 143 -17.09 -22.64 7.64
CA GLU A 143 -18.56 -22.76 7.73
C GLU A 143 -19.27 -22.59 6.38
N ASP A 144 -18.87 -21.58 5.59
CA ASP A 144 -19.38 -21.34 4.24
C ASP A 144 -18.18 -21.20 3.28
N PRO A 145 -17.90 -22.21 2.44
CA PRO A 145 -16.75 -22.20 1.54
C PRO A 145 -16.89 -21.24 0.36
N LEU A 146 -18.10 -20.73 0.07
CA LEU A 146 -18.37 -19.78 -1.02
C LEU A 146 -18.71 -18.37 -0.51
N GLY A 147 -18.94 -18.22 0.79
CA GLY A 147 -19.06 -16.95 1.47
C GLY A 147 -17.72 -16.27 1.70
N SER A 148 -17.72 -14.94 1.71
CA SER A 148 -16.50 -14.13 1.79
C SER A 148 -16.61 -12.98 2.78
N PHE A 149 -15.47 -12.55 3.31
CA PHE A 149 -15.30 -11.31 4.05
C PHE A 149 -14.59 -10.29 3.16
N VAL A 150 -15.11 -9.07 3.12
CA VAL A 150 -14.55 -8.02 2.27
C VAL A 150 -13.67 -7.06 3.07
N PHE A 151 -12.41 -6.92 2.64
CA PHE A 151 -11.49 -5.89 3.10
C PHE A 151 -11.38 -4.78 2.07
N ARG A 152 -11.75 -3.55 2.46
CA ARG A 152 -11.71 -2.36 1.60
C ARG A 152 -10.60 -1.42 2.03
N THR A 153 -9.89 -0.83 1.07
CA THR A 153 -8.84 0.13 1.40
C THR A 153 -8.55 1.13 0.29
N THR A 154 -8.36 2.39 0.66
CA THR A 154 -7.75 3.41 -0.21
C THR A 154 -6.22 3.51 -0.02
N GLY A 155 -5.63 2.67 0.82
CA GLY A 155 -4.23 2.73 1.21
C GLY A 155 -3.27 2.13 0.20
N PHE A 156 -2.50 2.97 -0.49
CA PHE A 156 -1.54 2.52 -1.52
C PHE A 156 -0.55 1.44 -1.04
N ASN A 157 -0.09 1.49 0.22
CA ASN A 157 0.80 0.46 0.76
C ASN A 157 0.12 -0.91 0.85
N SER A 158 -1.12 -0.97 1.31
CA SER A 158 -1.90 -2.21 1.36
C SER A 158 -2.16 -2.72 -0.05
N ILE A 159 -2.64 -1.84 -0.95
CA ILE A 159 -2.99 -2.22 -2.34
C ILE A 159 -1.78 -2.84 -3.06
N ARG A 160 -0.64 -2.14 -3.07
CA ARG A 160 0.57 -2.64 -3.73
C ARG A 160 1.05 -3.95 -3.14
N THR A 161 1.08 -4.06 -1.81
CA THR A 161 1.58 -5.27 -1.14
C THR A 161 0.66 -6.46 -1.40
N LEU A 162 -0.66 -6.29 -1.26
CA LEU A 162 -1.63 -7.35 -1.50
C LEU A 162 -1.58 -7.84 -2.94
N ALA A 163 -1.62 -6.93 -3.92
CA ALA A 163 -1.52 -7.30 -5.34
C ALA A 163 -0.24 -8.10 -5.62
N ALA A 164 0.93 -7.60 -5.22
CA ALA A 164 2.19 -8.29 -5.44
C ALA A 164 2.22 -9.68 -4.77
N ARG A 165 1.73 -9.79 -3.52
CA ARG A 165 1.69 -11.06 -2.80
C ARG A 165 0.79 -12.08 -3.48
N LEU A 166 -0.39 -11.70 -3.94
CA LEU A 166 -1.31 -12.60 -4.63
C LEU A 166 -0.71 -13.16 -5.91
N HIS A 167 -0.14 -12.29 -6.76
CA HIS A 167 0.53 -12.70 -8.00
C HIS A 167 1.73 -13.62 -7.73
N TYR A 168 2.55 -13.31 -6.71
CA TYR A 168 3.68 -14.17 -6.36
C TYR A 168 3.24 -15.51 -5.79
N PHE A 169 2.23 -15.54 -4.93
CA PHE A 169 1.69 -16.77 -4.36
C PHE A 169 1.04 -17.66 -5.42
N GLN A 170 0.32 -17.08 -6.39
CA GLN A 170 -0.20 -17.83 -7.54
C GLN A 170 0.95 -18.49 -8.33
N ALA A 171 1.99 -17.71 -8.64
CA ALA A 171 3.13 -18.20 -9.44
C ALA A 171 3.88 -19.34 -8.73
N ILE A 172 4.26 -19.15 -7.46
CA ILE A 172 5.07 -20.16 -6.74
C ILE A 172 4.26 -21.40 -6.35
N SER A 173 2.93 -21.28 -6.23
CA SER A 173 2.06 -22.43 -5.94
C SER A 173 1.67 -23.22 -7.18
N GLY A 174 2.08 -22.81 -8.38
CA GLY A 174 1.67 -23.48 -9.62
C GLY A 174 0.17 -23.34 -9.88
N ASN A 175 -0.35 -22.11 -9.72
CA ASN A 175 -1.77 -21.77 -9.88
C ASN A 175 -2.70 -22.48 -8.88
N ARG A 176 -2.28 -22.60 -7.61
CA ARG A 176 -3.07 -23.18 -6.50
C ARG A 176 -3.33 -22.15 -5.40
N LEU A 177 -3.52 -20.89 -5.78
CA LEU A 177 -3.69 -19.77 -4.86
C LEU A 177 -4.87 -19.97 -3.89
N ALA A 178 -6.00 -20.54 -4.36
CA ALA A 178 -7.16 -20.84 -3.52
C ALA A 178 -6.92 -21.94 -2.47
N CYS A 179 -5.88 -22.76 -2.66
CA CYS A 179 -5.52 -23.85 -1.75
C CYS A 179 -4.45 -23.45 -0.73
N LEU A 180 -3.82 -22.27 -0.86
CA LEU A 180 -2.77 -21.85 0.05
C LEU A 180 -3.32 -21.49 1.45
N PRO A 181 -2.69 -21.98 2.53
CA PRO A 181 -3.01 -21.55 3.89
C PRO A 181 -2.37 -20.19 4.17
N LEU A 182 -3.17 -19.13 4.01
CA LEU A 182 -2.71 -17.75 4.10
C LEU A 182 -3.24 -17.07 5.37
N GLU A 183 -2.68 -15.90 5.67
CA GLU A 183 -3.22 -14.98 6.66
C GLU A 183 -2.96 -13.52 6.29
N LEU A 184 -3.93 -12.66 6.62
CA LEU A 184 -3.73 -11.21 6.60
C LEU A 184 -2.95 -10.81 7.86
N ARG A 185 -1.95 -9.95 7.71
CA ARG A 185 -1.17 -9.39 8.82
C ARG A 185 -1.14 -7.88 8.78
N LEU A 186 -1.32 -7.25 9.94
CA LEU A 186 -1.03 -5.83 10.10
C LEU A 186 0.47 -5.59 10.25
N ARG A 187 1.01 -4.69 9.43
CA ARG A 187 2.40 -4.27 9.46
C ARG A 187 2.49 -2.77 9.71
N GLY A 188 3.36 -2.36 10.63
CA GLY A 188 3.69 -0.95 10.87
C GLY A 188 4.82 -0.46 9.97
N LYS A 189 4.69 0.74 9.42
CA LYS A 189 5.77 1.46 8.72
C LYS A 189 5.79 2.92 9.19
N SER A 190 6.98 3.46 9.43
CA SER A 190 7.16 4.91 9.57
C SER A 190 7.71 5.48 8.26
N THR A 191 7.20 6.64 7.82
CA THR A 191 7.67 7.31 6.60
C THR A 191 7.98 8.76 6.89
N ARG A 192 8.84 9.40 6.08
CA ARG A 192 9.07 10.86 6.16
C ARG A 192 7.77 11.65 6.02
N GLN A 193 6.82 11.17 5.22
CA GLN A 193 5.49 11.78 5.03
C GLN A 193 4.57 11.63 6.25
N SER A 194 4.84 10.70 7.16
CA SER A 194 4.05 10.49 8.37
C SER A 194 4.61 11.24 9.59
N HIS A 195 5.65 12.06 9.42
CA HIS A 195 6.32 12.79 10.50
C HIS A 195 6.70 11.90 11.70
N GLY A 196 7.03 10.63 11.46
CA GLY A 196 7.37 9.66 12.50
C GLY A 196 6.19 8.88 13.08
N THR A 197 4.93 9.25 12.79
CA THR A 197 3.76 8.47 13.23
C THR A 197 3.70 7.13 12.50
N PRO A 198 3.52 6.00 13.22
CA PRO A 198 3.34 4.68 12.61
C PRO A 198 2.12 4.65 11.68
N ILE A 199 2.29 4.15 10.47
CA ILE A 199 1.19 3.84 9.53
C ILE A 199 1.09 2.32 9.44
N PHE A 200 -0.10 1.79 9.71
CA PHE A 200 -0.39 0.38 9.51
C PHE A 200 -0.89 0.13 8.08
N TYR A 201 -0.49 -1.01 7.53
CA TYR A 201 -0.96 -1.54 6.25
C TYR A 201 -1.17 -3.04 6.36
N VAL A 202 -1.96 -3.59 5.44
CA VAL A 202 -2.25 -5.03 5.39
C VAL A 202 -1.26 -5.71 4.44
N ASP A 203 -0.64 -6.77 4.93
CA ASP A 203 0.22 -7.69 4.19
C ASP A 203 -0.46 -9.07 4.13
N LEU A 204 -0.06 -9.88 3.15
CA LEU A 204 -0.54 -11.25 2.98
C LEU A 204 0.67 -12.18 3.13
N THR A 205 0.58 -13.14 4.05
CA THR A 205 1.65 -14.12 4.29
C THR A 205 1.09 -15.53 4.36
N VAL A 206 1.96 -16.55 4.31
CA VAL A 206 1.58 -17.90 4.76
C VAL A 206 1.21 -17.86 6.25
N ARG A 207 0.35 -18.79 6.65
CA ARG A 207 -0.13 -18.92 8.02
C ARG A 207 1.02 -19.00 9.02
N GLY A 208 0.84 -18.37 10.19
CA GLY A 208 1.80 -18.41 11.27
C GLY A 208 2.12 -19.84 11.70
N GLY A 209 3.41 -20.11 11.91
CA GLY A 209 3.90 -21.45 12.28
C GLY A 209 4.20 -22.37 11.09
N MET A 210 3.96 -21.93 9.85
CA MET A 210 4.35 -22.65 8.64
C MET A 210 5.48 -21.93 7.89
N ASP A 211 6.39 -22.70 7.32
CA ASP A 211 7.30 -22.21 6.29
C ASP A 211 6.65 -22.27 4.89
N MET A 212 7.40 -21.82 3.87
CA MET A 212 6.89 -21.79 2.50
C MET A 212 6.74 -23.20 1.90
N ALA A 213 7.65 -24.11 2.21
CA ALA A 213 7.61 -25.47 1.66
C ALA A 213 6.42 -26.25 2.22
N GLU A 214 6.17 -26.12 3.53
CA GLU A 214 5.01 -26.69 4.21
C GLU A 214 3.70 -26.14 3.64
N ALA A 215 3.62 -24.82 3.40
CA ALA A 215 2.44 -24.20 2.81
C ALA A 215 2.17 -24.68 1.37
N LEU A 216 3.23 -24.86 0.57
CA LEU A 216 3.12 -25.39 -0.80
C LEU A 216 2.70 -26.86 -0.82
N GLN A 217 3.24 -27.66 0.10
CA GLN A 217 2.87 -29.06 0.27
C GLN A 217 1.39 -29.19 0.66
N ALA A 218 0.95 -28.43 1.68
CA ALA A 218 -0.45 -28.40 2.11
C ALA A 218 -1.39 -27.96 0.99
N ALA A 219 -0.99 -26.97 0.17
CA ALA A 219 -1.79 -26.54 -0.98
C ALA A 219 -1.90 -27.62 -2.06
N SER A 220 -0.84 -28.40 -2.29
CA SER A 220 -0.87 -29.52 -3.24
C SER A 220 -1.77 -30.65 -2.75
N GLU A 221 -1.73 -30.98 -1.46
CA GLU A 221 -2.58 -32.00 -0.85
C GLU A 221 -4.06 -31.61 -0.91
N LEU A 222 -4.38 -30.36 -0.58
CA LEU A 222 -5.74 -29.85 -0.66
C LEU A 222 -6.27 -29.80 -2.10
N ASP A 223 -5.44 -29.42 -3.07
CA ASP A 223 -5.81 -29.44 -4.49
C ASP A 223 -6.13 -30.87 -4.96
N ALA A 224 -5.27 -31.85 -4.63
CA ALA A 224 -5.52 -33.25 -4.95
C ALA A 224 -6.80 -33.78 -4.28
N GLN A 225 -7.03 -33.42 -3.02
CA GLN A 225 -8.25 -33.78 -2.31
C GLN A 225 -9.50 -33.18 -2.96
N ARG A 226 -9.46 -31.89 -3.33
CA ARG A 226 -10.55 -31.19 -4.02
C ARG A 226 -10.87 -31.83 -5.36
N GLN A 227 -9.85 -32.16 -6.16
CA GLN A 227 -10.06 -32.85 -7.42
C GLN A 227 -10.69 -34.23 -7.22
N ALA A 228 -10.25 -34.99 -6.21
CA ALA A 228 -10.81 -36.30 -5.90
C ALA A 228 -12.28 -36.25 -5.45
N THR A 229 -12.71 -35.14 -4.82
CA THR A 229 -14.12 -34.94 -4.41
C THR A 229 -14.97 -34.26 -5.49
N GLY A 230 -14.39 -33.90 -6.64
CA GLY A 230 -15.11 -33.26 -7.75
C GLY A 230 -15.26 -31.74 -7.64
N PHE A 231 -14.45 -31.08 -6.81
CA PHE A 231 -14.41 -29.61 -6.74
C PHE A 231 -13.66 -29.04 -7.94
N ASP A 232 -14.38 -28.36 -8.84
CA ASP A 232 -13.82 -27.75 -10.04
C ASP A 232 -13.46 -26.27 -9.81
N GLN A 233 -12.20 -26.03 -9.47
CA GLN A 233 -11.68 -24.68 -9.25
C GLN A 233 -11.62 -23.86 -10.55
N ALA A 234 -11.35 -24.48 -11.70
CA ALA A 234 -11.25 -23.76 -12.96
C ALA A 234 -12.62 -23.27 -13.43
N ALA A 235 -13.66 -24.11 -13.30
CA ALA A 235 -15.03 -23.71 -13.59
C ALA A 235 -15.54 -22.61 -12.63
N LEU A 236 -15.14 -22.65 -11.36
CA LEU A 236 -15.45 -21.61 -10.38
C LEU A 236 -14.83 -20.26 -10.78
N ASP A 237 -13.54 -20.25 -11.15
CA ASP A 237 -12.84 -19.05 -11.61
C ASP A 237 -13.49 -18.48 -12.90
N GLU A 238 -13.84 -19.34 -13.87
CA GLU A 238 -14.51 -18.92 -15.10
C GLU A 238 -15.92 -18.34 -14.84
N ALA A 239 -16.68 -18.96 -13.93
CA ALA A 239 -17.99 -18.47 -13.53
C ALA A 239 -17.90 -17.09 -12.87
N ALA A 240 -16.91 -16.89 -11.98
CA ALA A 240 -16.67 -15.61 -11.34
C ALA A 240 -16.21 -14.55 -12.35
N GLN A 241 -15.29 -14.88 -13.27
CA GLN A 241 -14.84 -13.94 -14.30
C GLN A 241 -15.99 -13.44 -15.18
N ARG A 242 -16.87 -14.34 -15.62
CA ARG A 242 -18.10 -13.98 -16.36
C ARG A 242 -19.05 -13.15 -15.50
N GLY A 243 -19.17 -13.51 -14.22
CA GLY A 243 -20.00 -12.81 -13.24
C GLY A 243 -19.59 -11.35 -13.04
N PHE A 244 -18.30 -11.11 -12.80
CA PHE A 244 -17.76 -9.75 -12.69
C PHE A 244 -17.93 -8.96 -13.99
N ALA A 245 -17.70 -9.58 -15.14
CA ALA A 245 -17.84 -8.92 -16.44
C ALA A 245 -19.29 -8.52 -16.80
N ASN A 246 -20.30 -9.05 -16.11
CA ASN A 246 -21.70 -8.73 -16.37
C ASN A 246 -22.11 -7.32 -15.89
N GLY A 247 -21.38 -6.71 -14.95
CA GLY A 247 -21.67 -5.38 -14.42
C GLY A 247 -20.58 -4.36 -14.70
N ALA A 248 -20.96 -3.08 -14.80
CA ALA A 248 -20.00 -1.98 -14.95
C ALA A 248 -19.41 -1.53 -13.60
N PHE A 249 -20.12 -1.76 -12.51
CA PHE A 249 -19.76 -1.37 -11.15
C PHE A 249 -20.14 -2.49 -10.17
N GLU A 250 -19.33 -2.66 -9.13
CA GLU A 250 -19.55 -3.67 -8.08
C GLU A 250 -20.28 -3.10 -6.85
N ASP A 251 -20.18 -1.78 -6.63
CA ASP A 251 -20.56 -1.19 -5.34
C ASP A 251 -22.09 -1.14 -5.16
N SER A 252 -22.54 -1.60 -3.99
CA SER A 252 -23.94 -1.62 -3.59
C SER A 252 -24.34 -0.31 -2.88
N GLU A 253 -25.64 -0.02 -2.78
CA GLU A 253 -26.13 1.12 -2.00
C GLU A 253 -25.84 1.00 -0.50
N GLU A 254 -25.74 -0.23 0.01
CA GLU A 254 -25.50 -0.53 1.43
C GLU A 254 -24.11 -0.05 1.88
N ASP A 255 -23.16 0.05 0.95
CA ASP A 255 -21.80 0.50 1.21
C ASP A 255 -21.61 2.03 1.10
N ALA A 256 -22.61 2.73 0.58
CA ALA A 256 -22.51 4.14 0.21
C ALA A 256 -22.06 5.05 1.35
N SER A 257 -22.64 4.87 2.55
CA SER A 257 -22.34 5.71 3.72
C SER A 257 -20.87 5.60 4.14
N THR A 258 -20.35 4.38 4.22
CA THR A 258 -18.96 4.09 4.60
C THR A 258 -17.99 4.60 3.54
N ILE A 259 -18.33 4.42 2.25
CA ILE A 259 -17.52 4.90 1.12
C ILE A 259 -17.42 6.44 1.15
N VAL A 260 -18.55 7.14 1.33
CA VAL A 260 -18.56 8.62 1.38
C VAL A 260 -17.70 9.13 2.54
N GLU A 261 -17.80 8.51 3.72
CA GLU A 261 -16.99 8.88 4.88
C GLU A 261 -15.48 8.68 4.65
N GLU A 262 -15.06 7.60 3.98
CA GLU A 262 -13.65 7.35 3.67
C GLU A 262 -13.10 8.29 2.58
N PHE A 263 -13.89 8.56 1.52
CA PHE A 263 -13.45 9.35 0.38
C PHE A 263 -13.54 10.86 0.61
N TYR A 264 -14.53 11.30 1.38
CA TYR A 264 -14.85 12.72 1.61
C TYR A 264 -14.95 13.06 3.10
N PRO A 265 -13.88 12.85 3.90
CA PRO A 265 -13.89 13.23 5.29
C PRO A 265 -14.17 14.73 5.43
N SER A 266 -15.09 15.09 6.32
CA SER A 266 -15.50 16.47 6.61
C SER A 266 -14.29 17.39 6.68
N ARG A 267 -14.27 18.38 5.78
CA ARG A 267 -13.12 19.24 5.47
C ARG A 267 -12.46 19.76 6.76
N LYS A 268 -11.15 19.53 6.88
CA LYS A 268 -10.28 20.22 7.85
C LYS A 268 -10.59 21.73 7.75
N ALA A 269 -11.02 22.35 8.84
CA ALA A 269 -10.59 23.72 9.06
C ALA A 269 -9.06 23.64 9.13
N ASN A 270 -8.35 24.49 8.37
CA ASN A 270 -6.88 24.54 8.39
C ASN A 270 -6.37 24.37 9.83
N PRO A 271 -5.30 23.59 10.07
CA PRO A 271 -4.59 23.74 11.33
C PRO A 271 -4.19 25.21 11.40
N GLN A 272 -4.83 25.98 12.27
CA GLN A 272 -4.26 27.26 12.65
C GLN A 272 -2.87 26.94 13.20
N PRO A 273 -1.83 27.68 12.80
CA PRO A 273 -0.55 27.58 13.50
C PRO A 273 -0.85 27.77 14.99
N PRO A 274 -0.25 26.97 15.88
CA PRO A 274 -0.55 27.04 17.30
C PRO A 274 -0.37 28.49 17.75
N THR A 275 -1.48 29.11 18.19
CA THR A 275 -1.44 30.38 18.89
C THR A 275 -0.70 30.12 20.19
N LEU A 276 0.56 30.57 20.24
CA LEU A 276 1.32 30.62 21.47
C LEU A 276 0.53 31.46 22.49
N PRO A 277 0.36 30.99 23.74
CA PRO A 277 -0.23 31.79 24.80
C PRO A 277 0.55 33.11 24.94
N SER A 278 -0.19 34.23 25.02
CA SER A 278 0.37 35.58 25.13
C SER A 278 1.05 35.89 26.47
N ASP A 279 1.03 34.94 27.41
CA ASP A 279 1.59 35.11 28.74
C ASP A 279 2.83 34.25 28.93
N LEU A 280 3.96 34.75 28.44
CA LEU A 280 5.30 34.52 28.99
C LEU A 280 6.24 35.61 28.44
N ARG A 281 5.88 36.87 28.65
CA ARG A 281 6.85 37.96 28.63
C ARG A 281 7.55 37.99 29.99
N LYS A 282 8.89 38.01 29.93
CA LYS A 282 9.87 38.31 31.00
C LYS A 282 10.34 37.10 31.82
N THR A 283 11.36 36.43 31.29
CA THR A 283 12.60 36.19 32.04
C THR A 283 13.79 36.24 31.08
N ALA A 284 14.74 37.11 31.41
CA ALA A 284 15.97 37.28 30.66
C ALA A 284 16.82 36.01 30.77
N TRP A 285 17.32 35.50 29.64
CA TRP A 285 18.26 34.38 29.64
C TRP A 285 19.63 34.85 30.16
N PRO A 286 20.32 34.08 31.02
CA PRO A 286 21.67 34.40 31.45
C PRO A 286 22.63 34.33 30.25
N ARG A 287 23.43 35.37 30.08
CA ARG A 287 24.56 35.39 29.15
C ARG A 287 25.62 34.40 29.63
N GLY A 288 25.63 33.19 29.09
CA GLY A 288 26.67 32.22 29.47
C GLY A 288 26.51 30.78 29.02
N TRP A 289 25.77 30.45 27.96
CA TRP A 289 25.74 29.08 27.42
C TRP A 289 25.98 29.10 25.90
N ARG A 290 27.25 29.25 25.51
CA ARG A 290 27.69 28.80 24.17
C ARG A 290 27.65 27.27 24.19
N ARG A 291 26.66 26.67 23.53
CA ARG A 291 26.75 25.26 23.15
C ARG A 291 27.96 25.10 22.22
N LYS A 292 28.96 24.33 22.66
CA LYS A 292 30.03 23.80 21.81
C LYS A 292 29.38 22.94 20.70
N PRO A 293 29.80 23.05 19.43
CA PRO A 293 29.39 22.08 18.43
C PRO A 293 30.00 20.72 18.79
N SER A 294 29.16 19.71 19.01
CA SER A 294 29.60 18.32 19.10
C SER A 294 30.13 17.91 17.72
N ALA A 295 31.42 17.62 17.62
CA ALA A 295 32.03 17.08 16.43
C ALA A 295 31.51 15.66 16.16
N ILE A 296 30.64 15.52 15.16
CA ILE A 296 30.35 14.23 14.52
C ILE A 296 31.50 13.99 13.52
N PRO A 297 32.17 12.82 13.52
CA PRO A 297 33.30 12.60 12.63
C PRO A 297 32.82 12.43 11.19
N HIS A 298 32.90 13.50 10.40
CA HIS A 298 32.81 13.40 8.93
C HIS A 298 34.14 12.85 8.40
N GLY A 299 34.20 11.54 8.15
CA GLY A 299 35.36 10.93 7.49
C GLY A 299 35.31 11.13 5.98
N LEU A 300 36.23 11.93 5.42
CA LEU A 300 36.49 11.98 3.98
C LEU A 300 37.49 10.87 3.60
N ILE A 301 37.07 9.93 2.76
CA ILE A 301 38.02 9.00 2.10
C ILE A 301 38.46 9.63 0.77
N THR A 302 39.77 9.82 0.60
CA THR A 302 40.39 10.26 -0.64
C THR A 302 40.98 9.05 -1.37
N THR A 303 40.43 8.70 -2.53
CA THR A 303 41.09 7.82 -3.50
C THR A 303 41.21 8.58 -4.82
N LYS A 304 42.44 8.69 -5.34
CA LYS A 304 42.76 9.48 -6.53
C LYS A 304 42.64 8.70 -7.85
N GLU A 305 42.27 7.43 -7.82
CA GLU A 305 42.21 6.57 -9.02
C GLU A 305 40.98 5.67 -9.03
N GLN A 306 40.21 5.76 -10.12
CA GLN A 306 39.18 4.80 -10.48
C GLN A 306 39.85 3.59 -11.15
N THR A 307 40.17 2.55 -10.39
CA THR A 307 40.41 1.23 -10.96
C THR A 307 39.87 0.16 -10.00
N MET A 308 38.82 -0.54 -10.42
CA MET A 308 38.41 -1.80 -9.79
C MET A 308 39.58 -2.78 -9.88
N ARG A 309 40.18 -3.17 -8.75
CA ARG A 309 41.13 -4.28 -8.71
C ARG A 309 40.42 -5.51 -8.17
N LEU A 310 40.26 -6.54 -9.00
CA LEU A 310 39.94 -7.89 -8.54
C LEU A 310 41.17 -8.45 -7.81
N HIS A 311 41.07 -8.68 -6.50
CA HIS A 311 42.03 -9.51 -5.77
C HIS A 311 41.51 -10.95 -5.68
N LYS A 312 42.32 -11.90 -6.13
CA LYS A 312 42.06 -13.34 -6.00
C LYS A 312 42.63 -13.80 -4.66
N LEU A 313 41.78 -14.03 -3.66
CA LEU A 313 42.18 -14.76 -2.45
C LEU A 313 42.02 -16.27 -2.70
N LYS A 314 43.04 -17.03 -2.26
CA LYS A 314 43.09 -18.50 -2.36
C LYS A 314 41.91 -19.13 -1.64
N ALA A 315 41.31 -20.12 -2.31
CA ALA A 315 40.15 -20.87 -1.89
C ALA A 315 40.33 -21.57 -0.54
N SER A 316 39.26 -21.58 0.26
CA SER A 316 38.82 -22.79 0.94
C SER A 316 37.77 -23.41 0.01
N ASP A 317 38.01 -24.64 -0.42
CA ASP A 317 37.18 -25.36 -1.38
C ASP A 317 35.74 -25.54 -0.85
N SER A 318 34.77 -24.81 -1.42
CA SER A 318 33.37 -25.24 -1.64
C SER A 318 32.35 -24.13 -1.96
N THR A 319 32.72 -22.84 -2.05
CA THR A 319 31.76 -21.83 -2.57
C THR A 319 32.50 -20.67 -3.23
N GLY A 320 32.50 -20.63 -4.56
CA GLY A 320 33.11 -19.55 -5.33
C GLY A 320 32.28 -18.27 -5.28
N THR A 321 32.48 -17.44 -4.25
CA THR A 321 31.93 -16.08 -4.18
C THR A 321 33.06 -15.06 -4.27
N TYR A 322 33.05 -14.25 -5.33
CA TYR A 322 33.92 -13.08 -5.47
C TYR A 322 33.22 -11.87 -4.86
N LEU A 323 33.77 -11.30 -3.79
CA LEU A 323 33.33 -9.99 -3.30
C LEU A 323 34.16 -8.90 -3.97
N VAL A 324 33.50 -8.02 -4.73
CA VAL A 324 34.11 -6.81 -5.27
C VAL A 324 34.03 -5.75 -4.19
N GLU A 325 35.16 -5.34 -3.64
CA GLU A 325 35.21 -4.21 -2.70
C GLU A 325 34.80 -2.92 -3.41
N SER A 326 33.66 -2.37 -3.02
CA SER A 326 33.18 -1.07 -3.49
C SER A 326 33.25 -0.01 -2.37
N PRO A 327 33.35 1.29 -2.72
CA PRO A 327 33.27 2.38 -1.74
C PRO A 327 31.96 2.37 -0.93
N VAL A 328 30.90 1.75 -1.46
CA VAL A 328 29.60 1.59 -0.80
C VAL A 328 29.67 0.57 0.33
N THR A 329 30.31 -0.59 0.09
CA THR A 329 30.54 -1.63 1.11
C THR A 329 31.36 -1.09 2.29
N SER A 330 32.44 -0.36 2.02
CA SER A 330 33.22 0.30 3.09
C SER A 330 32.46 1.38 3.85
N ALA A 331 31.51 2.08 3.21
CA ALA A 331 30.68 3.08 3.90
C ALA A 331 29.65 2.43 4.83
N ILE A 332 29.11 1.27 4.43
CA ILE A 332 28.18 0.48 5.24
C ILE A 332 28.92 -0.10 6.46
N GLU A 333 30.10 -0.68 6.28
CA GLU A 333 30.92 -1.21 7.38
C GLU A 333 31.33 -0.13 8.38
N ARG A 334 31.61 1.09 7.89
CA ARG A 334 31.99 2.24 8.73
C ARG A 334 30.79 3.02 9.26
N ASN A 335 29.57 2.54 9.02
CA ASN A 335 28.31 3.14 9.44
C ASN A 335 28.20 4.64 9.12
N LEU A 336 28.64 5.02 7.91
CA LEU A 336 28.58 6.40 7.45
C LEU A 336 27.15 6.76 7.04
N ALA A 337 26.62 7.85 7.62
CA ALA A 337 25.26 8.31 7.32
C ALA A 337 25.10 8.83 5.87
N GLU A 338 26.19 9.29 5.25
CA GLU A 338 26.19 9.83 3.89
C GLU A 338 27.49 9.47 3.15
N LEU A 339 27.36 9.12 1.86
CA LEU A 339 28.48 8.81 0.96
C LEU A 339 28.31 9.59 -0.35
N TYR A 340 29.30 10.40 -0.71
CA TYR A 340 29.29 11.18 -1.95
C TYR A 340 30.28 10.59 -2.96
N LEU A 341 29.75 10.05 -4.04
CA LEU A 341 30.48 9.45 -5.15
C LEU A 341 30.62 10.48 -6.26
N GLY A 342 31.84 10.75 -6.72
CA GLY A 342 32.10 11.70 -7.81
C GLY A 342 32.69 13.04 -7.35
N TRP A 343 33.24 13.78 -8.31
CA TRP A 343 33.89 15.07 -8.09
C TRP A 343 32.93 16.28 -8.27
N PRO A 344 31.94 16.29 -9.18
CA PRO A 344 30.97 17.38 -9.26
C PRO A 344 30.12 17.50 -7.97
N GLU A 345 29.65 16.37 -7.45
CA GLU A 345 28.75 16.32 -6.28
C GLU A 345 29.44 16.83 -5.02
N LYS A 346 30.73 16.48 -4.83
CA LYS A 346 31.52 16.91 -3.66
C LYS A 346 31.72 18.42 -3.61
N LEU A 347 31.94 19.05 -4.76
CA LEU A 347 32.11 20.50 -4.84
C LEU A 347 30.80 21.21 -4.51
N LEU A 348 29.69 20.75 -5.08
CA LEU A 348 28.36 21.34 -4.90
C LEU A 348 27.87 21.25 -3.45
N VAL A 349 28.14 20.14 -2.76
CA VAL A 349 27.77 19.96 -1.35
C VAL A 349 28.56 20.90 -0.43
N ARG A 350 29.88 21.05 -0.67
CA ARG A 350 30.70 22.02 0.07
C ARG A 350 30.24 23.46 -0.16
N LEU A 351 29.87 23.80 -1.40
CA LEU A 351 29.40 25.12 -1.75
C LEU A 351 28.03 25.43 -1.12
N ASN A 352 27.13 24.44 -1.08
CA ASN A 352 25.83 24.56 -0.43
C ASN A 352 25.94 24.59 1.11
N GLY A 353 26.96 23.96 1.68
CA GLY A 353 27.28 24.04 3.11
C GLY A 353 27.85 25.40 3.54
N LEU A 354 28.63 26.05 2.69
CA LEU A 354 29.18 27.40 2.94
C LEU A 354 28.16 28.52 2.67
N LEU A 355 27.29 28.36 1.67
CA LEU A 355 26.27 29.33 1.28
C LEU A 355 24.93 28.62 1.00
N PRO A 356 24.11 28.37 2.04
CA PRO A 356 22.83 27.70 1.89
C PRO A 356 21.92 28.46 0.91
N GLY A 357 21.51 27.80 -0.17
CA GLY A 357 20.56 28.33 -1.14
C GLY A 357 21.17 29.03 -2.37
N LEU A 358 22.50 29.10 -2.49
CA LEU A 358 23.14 29.59 -3.72
C LEU A 358 22.93 28.60 -4.88
N VAL A 359 23.10 27.31 -4.60
CA VAL A 359 22.88 26.21 -5.56
C VAL A 359 21.41 26.15 -5.97
N ASP A 360 20.49 26.25 -5.00
CA ASP A 360 19.05 26.25 -5.28
C ASP A 360 18.62 27.43 -6.15
N ARG A 361 19.18 28.63 -5.96
CA ARG A 361 18.90 29.80 -6.81
C ARG A 361 19.50 29.67 -8.20
N ALA A 362 20.69 29.06 -8.33
CA ALA A 362 21.32 28.80 -9.61
C ALA A 362 20.52 27.78 -10.44
N ILE A 363 20.07 26.69 -9.80
CA ILE A 363 19.23 25.66 -10.43
C ILE A 363 17.86 26.24 -10.82
N ARG A 364 17.25 27.08 -9.96
CA ARG A 364 15.97 27.73 -10.25
C ARG A 364 16.03 28.71 -11.43
N LYS A 365 17.18 29.33 -11.68
CA LYS A 365 17.42 30.17 -12.87
C LYS A 365 17.60 29.37 -14.16
N GLN A 366 18.13 28.15 -14.07
CA GLN A 366 18.38 27.26 -15.22
C GLN A 366 17.19 26.34 -15.54
N LEU A 367 16.23 26.21 -14.62
CA LEU A 367 15.03 25.38 -14.73
C LEU A 367 14.21 25.53 -16.04
N PRO A 368 14.12 26.72 -16.68
CA PRO A 368 13.48 26.85 -18.00
C PRO A 368 14.28 26.23 -19.16
N THR A 369 15.59 26.06 -19.00
CA THR A 369 16.51 25.55 -20.03
C THR A 369 16.72 24.03 -19.93
N ILE A 370 16.60 23.47 -18.72
CA ILE A 370 16.79 22.04 -18.43
C ILE A 370 15.91 21.12 -19.32
N PRO A 371 14.64 21.43 -19.63
CA PRO A 371 13.80 20.58 -20.49
C PRO A 371 14.35 20.38 -21.91
N ARG A 372 15.23 21.29 -22.39
CA ARG A 372 15.84 21.19 -23.73
C ARG A 372 16.93 20.12 -23.82
N PHE A 373 17.50 19.71 -22.70
CA PHE A 373 18.59 18.73 -22.65
C PHE A 373 18.14 17.35 -22.14
N THR A 374 16.88 17.21 -21.71
CA THR A 374 16.32 15.94 -21.22
C THR A 374 15.69 15.08 -22.31
N HIS A 375 15.58 15.59 -23.55
CA HIS A 375 15.22 14.77 -24.71
C HIS A 375 16.48 14.26 -25.41
N SER A 376 17.05 13.17 -24.89
CA SER A 376 17.98 12.36 -25.68
C SER A 376 17.16 11.42 -26.57
N SER A 377 17.40 11.55 -27.87
CA SER A 377 16.82 10.83 -28.99
C SER A 377 16.92 9.31 -28.84
N LYS A 378 15.78 8.60 -28.93
CA LYS A 378 15.75 7.20 -29.35
C LYS A 378 15.83 7.15 -30.87
N THR A 379 16.96 6.72 -31.41
CA THR A 379 17.07 6.24 -32.80
C THR A 379 16.37 4.87 -32.87
N PRO A 380 15.47 4.60 -33.83
CA PRO A 380 14.89 3.28 -34.00
C PRO A 380 15.88 2.37 -34.77
N PRO A 381 15.97 1.06 -34.47
CA PRO A 381 16.74 0.14 -35.28
C PRO A 381 16.00 -0.16 -36.60
N GLN A 382 16.77 -0.27 -37.68
CA GLN A 382 16.36 -0.95 -38.92
C GLN A 382 16.53 -2.46 -38.76
#